data_AF-A0A1C6GXD5-F1
#
_entry.id   AF-A0A1C6GXD5-F1
#
_cell.length_a   1.000
_cell.length_b   1.000
_cell.length_c   1.000
_cell.angle_alpha   90.00
_cell.angle_beta   90.00
_cell.angle_gamma   90.00
#
_symmetry.space_group_name_H-M   'P 1'
#
loop_
_entity.id
_entity.type
_entity.pdbx_description
1 polymer ?
#
loop_
_entity_poly.entity_id
_entity_poly.type
_entity_poly.pdbx_seq_one_letter_code
_entity_poly.pdbx_strand_id
1 'polypeptide(L)'
;MNKNDTMKWEDIYKVWKWEMCKFPVLSAQKYCLKTEISKPRFGPCYSFNWIEKEREKESIESDVAALTSGRMEIEAGWSKGTIRTAALLCSCEKEEEFAAVWICAFVLSLTRGRSGGDETHRNAFNLEYEAAPVFARKYGYWHSNSREFFPEFYIPMELFWEDKKLSVSALVKLAALNAAVVIGNYTPVEYKKI
;
A
#
# COMPACT_ATOMS: atom_id res chain seq x y z
N MET A 1 5.95 4.75 35.25
CA MET A 1 5.33 4.62 33.91
C MET A 1 5.13 6.01 33.36
N ASN A 2 5.88 6.41 32.32
CA ASN A 2 5.75 7.73 31.71
C ASN A 2 4.57 7.76 30.73
N LYS A 3 3.92 8.94 30.67
CA LYS A 3 2.82 9.31 29.78
C LYS A 3 3.26 9.20 28.30
N ASN A 4 2.50 8.48 27.48
CA ASN A 4 2.35 8.61 26.03
C ASN A 4 3.60 9.02 25.22
N ASP A 5 4.49 8.07 24.91
CA ASP A 5 5.41 8.18 23.77
C ASP A 5 4.68 7.83 22.46
N THR A 6 3.55 8.50 22.18
CA THR A 6 2.89 8.42 20.87
C THR A 6 3.63 9.34 19.91
N MET A 7 4.36 8.75 18.97
CA MET A 7 5.05 9.48 17.90
C MET A 7 4.03 10.17 17.00
N LYS A 8 4.26 11.46 16.70
CA LYS A 8 3.41 12.25 15.79
C LYS A 8 3.77 11.98 14.33
N TRP A 9 2.84 12.26 13.42
CA TRP A 9 3.06 12.07 11.98
C TRP A 9 4.38 12.67 11.48
N GLU A 10 4.76 13.87 11.91
CA GLU A 10 5.97 14.54 11.46
C GLU A 10 7.23 13.75 11.82
N ASP A 11 7.25 13.10 12.98
CA ASP A 11 8.35 12.25 13.41
C ASP A 11 8.30 10.89 12.71
N ILE A 12 7.10 10.33 12.49
CA ILE A 12 6.89 9.09 11.74
C ILE A 12 7.45 9.23 10.32
N TYR A 13 7.11 10.34 9.67
CA TYR A 13 7.56 10.65 8.33
C TYR A 13 9.07 10.89 8.26
N LYS A 14 9.69 11.52 9.27
CA LYS A 14 11.17 11.63 9.35
C LYS A 14 11.85 10.27 9.37
N VAL A 15 11.32 9.30 10.12
CA VAL A 15 11.86 7.94 10.13
C VAL A 15 11.72 7.31 8.75
N TRP A 16 10.54 7.41 8.13
CA TRP A 16 10.32 6.91 6.76
C TRP A 16 11.31 7.51 5.76
N LYS A 17 11.49 8.84 5.76
CA LYS A 17 12.45 9.55 4.90
C LYS A 17 13.87 9.01 5.06
N TRP A 18 14.28 8.70 6.28
CA TRP A 18 15.60 8.14 6.54
C TRP A 18 15.77 6.73 5.96
N GLU A 19 14.71 5.92 6.01
CA GLU A 19 14.71 4.58 5.41
C GLU A 19 14.66 4.63 3.87
N MET A 20 13.96 5.60 3.28
CA MET A 20 13.98 5.81 1.82
C MET A 20 15.41 6.02 1.27
N CYS A 21 16.30 6.67 2.04
CA CYS A 21 17.70 6.82 1.64
C CYS A 21 18.44 5.48 1.51
N LYS A 22 17.96 4.42 2.15
CA LYS A 22 18.53 3.07 2.09
C LYS A 22 17.91 2.21 1.00
N PHE A 23 16.70 2.56 0.56
CA PHE A 23 15.95 1.84 -0.48
C PHE A 23 15.69 2.75 -1.68
N PRO A 24 16.62 2.86 -2.65
CA PRO A 24 16.46 3.74 -3.81
C PRO A 24 15.16 3.52 -4.59
N VAL A 25 14.64 2.30 -4.60
CA VAL A 25 13.35 1.94 -5.23
C VAL A 25 12.17 2.73 -4.65
N LEU A 26 12.23 3.12 -3.37
CA LEU A 26 11.23 3.95 -2.70
C LEU A 26 11.38 5.45 -2.98
N SER A 27 12.40 5.87 -3.73
CA SER A 27 12.61 7.26 -4.13
C SER A 27 12.27 7.51 -5.60
N ALA A 28 11.92 6.46 -6.34
CA ALA A 28 11.56 6.54 -7.75
C ALA A 28 10.21 7.26 -7.91
N GLN A 29 10.22 8.50 -8.42
CA GLN A 29 9.05 9.38 -8.53
C GLN A 29 7.85 8.85 -9.33
N LYS A 30 7.96 7.70 -9.99
CA LYS A 30 6.87 7.08 -10.75
C LYS A 30 6.65 5.65 -10.28
N TYR A 31 5.87 5.51 -9.21
CA TYR A 31 5.44 4.18 -8.74
C TYR A 31 4.36 3.60 -9.65
N CYS A 32 3.60 4.42 -10.36
CA CYS A 32 2.46 3.99 -11.15
C CYS A 32 2.70 4.10 -12.65
N LEU A 33 2.45 3.00 -13.37
CA LEU A 33 2.40 2.99 -14.82
C LEU A 33 0.99 3.39 -15.29
N LYS A 34 0.90 4.34 -16.21
CA LYS A 34 -0.38 4.81 -16.76
C LYS A 34 -0.53 4.31 -18.18
N THR A 35 -1.56 3.51 -18.42
CA THR A 35 -1.84 2.89 -19.71
C THR A 35 -3.16 3.42 -20.26
N GLU A 36 -3.13 3.98 -21.45
CA GLU A 36 -4.32 4.52 -22.12
C GLU A 36 -5.04 3.43 -22.92
N ILE A 37 -6.37 3.38 -22.81
CA ILE A 37 -7.25 2.40 -23.45
C ILE A 37 -8.32 3.13 -24.24
N SER A 38 -8.38 2.83 -25.55
CA SER A 38 -9.47 3.28 -26.42
C SER A 38 -10.72 2.41 -26.21
N LYS A 39 -11.89 3.05 -26.04
CA LYS A 39 -13.21 2.39 -25.91
C LYS A 39 -13.30 1.33 -24.79
N PRO A 40 -12.88 1.65 -23.56
CA PRO A 40 -13.00 0.71 -22.46
C PRO A 40 -14.45 0.43 -22.11
N ARG A 41 -14.71 -0.80 -21.66
CA ARG A 41 -16.02 -1.26 -21.19
C ARG A 41 -16.00 -1.59 -19.70
N PHE A 42 -15.29 -0.79 -18.91
CA PHE A 42 -15.16 -0.97 -17.45
C PHE A 42 -15.67 0.23 -16.64
N GLY A 43 -16.04 -0.02 -15.38
CA GLY A 43 -16.33 1.00 -14.37
C GLY A 43 -15.08 1.46 -13.60
N PRO A 44 -15.14 2.57 -12.86
CA PRO A 44 -13.97 3.22 -12.25
C PRO A 44 -13.11 2.32 -11.34
N CYS A 45 -13.70 1.32 -10.68
CA CYS A 45 -13.00 0.40 -9.78
C CYS A 45 -12.05 -0.60 -10.47
N TYR A 46 -12.14 -0.74 -11.79
CA TYR A 46 -11.38 -1.71 -12.59
C TYR A 46 -10.28 -1.07 -13.42
N SER A 47 -10.02 0.22 -13.16
CA SER A 47 -8.95 0.98 -13.79
C SER A 47 -7.60 0.77 -13.10
N PHE A 48 -7.47 -0.11 -12.11
CA PHE A 48 -6.22 -0.30 -11.38
C PHE A 48 -5.86 -1.78 -11.25
N ASN A 49 -4.56 -2.08 -11.31
CA ASN A 49 -4.03 -3.41 -11.09
C ASN A 49 -2.64 -3.35 -10.42
N TRP A 50 -2.17 -4.49 -9.93
CA TRP A 50 -0.76 -4.75 -9.64
C TRP A 50 -0.25 -5.82 -10.59
N ILE A 51 0.93 -5.57 -11.17
CA ILE A 51 1.52 -6.46 -12.16
C ILE A 51 2.93 -6.85 -11.73
N GLU A 52 3.25 -8.14 -11.79
CA GLU A 52 4.62 -8.64 -11.61
C GLU A 52 5.51 -8.08 -12.72
N LYS A 53 6.65 -7.49 -12.34
CA LYS A 53 7.53 -6.83 -13.30
C LYS A 53 8.06 -7.76 -14.38
N GLU A 54 8.27 -9.03 -14.05
CA GLU A 54 8.73 -10.05 -15.00
C GLU A 54 7.74 -10.28 -16.15
N ARG A 55 6.45 -10.00 -15.92
CA ARG A 55 5.36 -10.21 -16.89
C ARG A 55 4.68 -8.91 -17.30
N GLU A 56 5.29 -7.76 -17.01
CA GLU A 56 4.65 -6.45 -17.14
C GLU A 56 3.99 -6.24 -18.50
N LYS A 57 4.75 -6.48 -19.57
CA LYS A 57 4.25 -6.32 -20.94
C LYS A 57 3.08 -7.25 -21.25
N GLU A 58 3.22 -8.54 -20.97
CA GLU A 58 2.20 -9.56 -21.28
C GLU A 58 0.92 -9.33 -20.48
N SER A 59 1.04 -8.99 -19.20
CA SER A 59 -0.09 -8.69 -18.34
C SER A 59 -0.84 -7.43 -18.78
N ILE A 60 -0.13 -6.37 -19.17
CA ILE A 60 -0.78 -5.15 -19.68
C ILE A 60 -1.53 -5.44 -20.98
N GLU A 61 -0.94 -6.18 -21.92
CA GLU A 61 -1.59 -6.55 -23.17
C GLU A 61 -2.87 -7.37 -22.90
N SER A 62 -2.81 -8.31 -21.96
CA SER A 62 -3.95 -9.13 -21.54
C SER A 62 -5.06 -8.30 -20.88
N ASP A 63 -4.69 -7.42 -19.94
CA ASP A 63 -5.62 -6.53 -19.24
C ASP A 63 -6.33 -5.59 -20.24
N VAL A 64 -5.58 -4.99 -21.18
CA VAL A 64 -6.15 -4.13 -22.23
C VAL A 64 -7.13 -4.91 -23.11
N ALA A 65 -6.81 -6.14 -23.49
CA ALA A 65 -7.73 -7.00 -24.25
C ALA A 65 -9.01 -7.34 -23.45
N ALA A 66 -8.88 -7.65 -22.16
CA ALA A 66 -10.02 -7.90 -21.28
C ALA A 66 -10.93 -6.67 -21.16
N LEU A 67 -10.34 -5.51 -20.87
CA LEU A 67 -11.04 -4.25 -20.64
C LEU A 67 -11.74 -3.69 -21.90
N THR A 68 -11.22 -4.00 -23.09
CA THR A 68 -11.81 -3.60 -24.37
C THR A 68 -12.89 -4.58 -24.87
N SER A 69 -12.75 -5.87 -24.59
CA SER A 69 -13.71 -6.91 -24.99
C SER A 69 -15.04 -6.88 -24.22
N GLY A 70 -15.10 -6.16 -23.09
CA GLY A 70 -16.31 -6.06 -22.27
C GLY A 70 -16.31 -6.91 -21.02
N ARG A 71 -15.16 -7.49 -20.64
CA ARG A 71 -15.02 -8.03 -19.28
C ARG A 71 -15.12 -6.87 -18.29
N MET A 72 -16.02 -7.01 -17.31
CA MET A 72 -16.23 -5.98 -16.30
C MET A 72 -15.04 -5.85 -15.34
N GLU A 73 -14.27 -6.93 -15.16
CA GLU A 73 -13.15 -6.98 -14.22
C GLU A 73 -11.91 -7.54 -14.90
N ILE A 74 -10.74 -7.07 -14.47
CA ILE A 74 -9.46 -7.72 -14.73
C ILE A 74 -9.41 -8.97 -13.85
N GLU A 75 -9.11 -10.15 -14.41
CA GLU A 75 -8.95 -11.42 -13.68
C GLU A 75 -7.64 -11.45 -12.86
N ALA A 76 -7.31 -10.36 -12.18
CA ALA A 76 -6.05 -10.24 -11.44
C ALA A 76 -6.04 -11.03 -10.12
N GLY A 77 -7.20 -11.52 -9.67
CA GLY A 77 -7.32 -12.31 -8.44
C GLY A 77 -7.05 -11.52 -7.14
N TRP A 78 -6.80 -10.22 -7.22
CA TRP A 78 -6.47 -9.39 -6.07
C TRP A 78 -7.70 -9.03 -5.21
N SER A 79 -7.47 -8.91 -3.90
CA SER A 79 -8.50 -8.39 -3.00
C SER A 79 -8.84 -6.93 -3.31
N LYS A 80 -10.05 -6.48 -2.92
CA LYS A 80 -10.45 -5.07 -3.01
C LYS A 80 -9.50 -4.13 -2.27
N GLY A 81 -8.89 -4.59 -1.16
CA GLY A 81 -7.91 -3.79 -0.42
C GLY A 81 -6.63 -3.58 -1.23
N THR A 82 -6.12 -4.64 -1.83
CA THR A 82 -4.93 -4.63 -2.70
C THR A 82 -5.13 -3.72 -3.91
N ILE A 83 -6.25 -3.85 -4.64
CA ILE A 83 -6.57 -2.94 -5.77
C ILE A 83 -6.71 -1.50 -5.29
N ARG A 84 -7.33 -1.27 -4.13
CA ARG A 84 -7.47 0.07 -3.57
C ARG A 84 -6.13 0.69 -3.19
N THR A 85 -5.18 -0.09 -2.69
CA THR A 85 -3.82 0.38 -2.43
C THR A 85 -3.14 0.82 -3.73
N ALA A 86 -3.25 0.07 -4.84
CA ALA A 86 -2.75 0.54 -6.14
C ALA A 86 -3.38 1.88 -6.54
N ALA A 87 -4.71 1.99 -6.42
CA ALA A 87 -5.43 3.22 -6.75
C ALA A 87 -4.95 4.42 -5.93
N LEU A 88 -4.74 4.25 -4.62
CA LEU A 88 -4.22 5.30 -3.74
C LEU A 88 -2.80 5.70 -4.14
N LEU A 89 -1.91 4.72 -4.35
CA LEU A 89 -0.51 4.98 -4.72
C LEU A 89 -0.40 5.67 -6.09
N CYS A 90 -1.23 5.28 -7.06
CA CYS A 90 -1.31 5.94 -8.37
C CYS A 90 -1.87 7.38 -8.30
N SER A 91 -2.65 7.69 -7.25
CA SER A 91 -3.29 9.00 -7.06
C SER A 91 -2.50 9.97 -6.18
N CYS A 92 -1.52 9.48 -5.40
CA CYS A 92 -0.68 10.33 -4.56
C CYS A 92 0.08 11.36 -5.42
N GLU A 93 0.05 12.61 -4.97
CA GLU A 93 0.80 13.70 -5.60
C GLU A 93 2.07 14.03 -4.84
N LYS A 94 2.10 13.68 -3.54
CA LYS A 94 3.23 13.96 -2.65
C LYS A 94 3.84 12.67 -2.13
N GLU A 95 5.15 12.69 -1.94
CA GLU A 95 5.90 11.61 -1.29
C GLU A 95 5.38 11.30 0.12
N GLU A 96 4.91 12.33 0.82
CA GLU A 96 4.29 12.20 2.15
C GLU A 96 2.98 11.40 2.12
N GLU A 97 2.12 11.63 1.14
CA GLU A 97 0.88 10.87 0.95
C GLU A 97 1.19 9.40 0.64
N PHE A 98 2.21 9.18 -0.20
CA PHE A 98 2.70 7.84 -0.54
C PHE A 98 3.22 7.09 0.69
N ALA A 99 4.04 7.75 1.52
CA ALA A 99 4.53 7.18 2.77
C ALA A 99 3.36 6.79 3.70
N ALA A 100 2.37 7.66 3.83
CA ALA A 100 1.20 7.43 4.66
C ALA A 100 0.40 6.21 4.19
N VAL A 101 0.19 6.06 2.88
CA VAL A 101 -0.51 4.89 2.31
C VAL A 101 0.25 3.60 2.64
N TRP A 102 1.57 3.55 2.44
CA TRP A 102 2.36 2.36 2.75
C TRP A 102 2.34 1.97 4.22
N ILE A 103 2.59 2.95 5.11
CA ILE A 103 2.60 2.73 6.56
C ILE A 103 1.23 2.23 7.00
N CYS A 104 0.16 2.87 6.53
CA CYS A 104 -1.20 2.52 6.93
C CYS A 104 -1.61 1.14 6.40
N ALA A 105 -1.33 0.83 5.13
CA ALA A 105 -1.59 -0.50 4.57
C ALA A 105 -0.80 -1.60 5.28
N PHE A 106 0.43 -1.31 5.70
CA PHE A 106 1.29 -2.25 6.42
C PHE A 106 0.72 -2.58 7.80
N VAL A 107 0.38 -1.57 8.60
CA VAL A 107 -0.18 -1.81 9.95
C VAL A 107 -1.56 -2.45 9.91
N LEU A 108 -2.37 -2.15 8.88
CA LEU A 108 -3.62 -2.86 8.64
C LEU A 108 -3.37 -4.33 8.31
N SER A 109 -2.41 -4.64 7.44
CA SER A 109 -2.04 -6.03 7.13
C SER A 109 -1.55 -6.79 8.38
N LEU A 110 -0.85 -6.09 9.27
CA LEU A 110 -0.36 -6.65 10.53
C LEU A 110 -1.48 -6.93 11.54
N THR A 111 -2.44 -6.03 11.68
CA THR A 111 -3.40 -6.02 12.81
C THR A 111 -4.79 -6.56 12.45
N ARG A 112 -5.16 -6.60 11.18
CA ARG A 112 -6.55 -6.88 10.79
C ARG A 112 -6.94 -8.33 11.02
N GLY A 113 -8.10 -8.52 11.66
CA GLY A 113 -8.58 -9.84 12.07
C GLY A 113 -7.88 -10.38 13.32
N ARG A 114 -7.11 -9.54 14.02
CA ARG A 114 -6.37 -9.92 15.22
C ARG A 114 -6.75 -9.02 16.38
N SER A 115 -7.05 -9.64 17.51
CA SER A 115 -7.34 -8.97 18.76
C SER A 115 -6.07 -9.03 19.61
N GLY A 116 -5.39 -7.90 19.80
CA GLY A 116 -4.18 -7.82 20.61
C GLY A 116 -4.17 -6.55 21.45
N GLY A 117 -3.85 -6.69 22.73
CA GLY A 117 -3.67 -5.58 23.68
C GLY A 117 -2.20 -5.29 23.99
N ASP A 118 -1.28 -5.92 23.27
CA ASP A 118 0.15 -5.73 23.47
C ASP A 118 0.64 -4.38 22.90
N GLU A 119 1.90 -4.08 23.18
CA GLU A 119 2.50 -2.79 22.84
C GLU A 119 2.70 -2.63 21.33
N THR A 120 3.06 -3.70 20.62
CA THR A 120 3.12 -3.72 19.16
C THR A 120 1.77 -3.33 18.54
N HIS A 121 0.65 -3.89 19.01
CA HIS A 121 -0.69 -3.55 18.53
C HIS A 121 -1.06 -2.08 18.82
N ARG A 122 -0.75 -1.58 20.03
CA ARG A 122 -0.97 -0.17 20.36
C ARG A 122 -0.15 0.77 19.47
N ASN A 123 1.10 0.42 19.20
CA ASN A 123 1.98 1.21 18.33
C ASN A 123 1.53 1.17 16.87
N ALA A 124 1.04 0.03 16.39
CA ALA A 124 0.45 -0.11 15.06
C ALA A 124 -0.84 0.74 14.92
N PHE A 125 -1.69 0.78 15.94
CA PHE A 125 -2.87 1.64 15.96
C PHE A 125 -2.50 3.13 15.97
N ASN A 126 -1.47 3.51 16.73
CA ASN A 126 -0.95 4.89 16.69
C ASN A 126 -0.49 5.28 15.28
N LEU A 127 0.24 4.38 14.59
CA LEU A 127 0.65 4.60 13.21
C LEU A 127 -0.54 4.77 12.25
N GLU A 128 -1.56 3.92 12.35
CA GLU A 128 -2.79 4.06 11.54
C GLU A 128 -3.46 5.41 11.81
N TYR A 129 -3.60 5.78 13.09
CA TYR A 129 -4.25 7.01 13.52
C TYR A 129 -3.56 8.26 12.99
N GLU A 130 -2.22 8.28 12.98
CA GLU A 130 -1.44 9.43 12.50
C GLU A 130 -1.28 9.43 10.97
N ALA A 131 -1.18 8.27 10.32
CA ALA A 131 -0.98 8.18 8.87
C ALA A 131 -2.27 8.34 8.05
N ALA A 132 -3.39 7.73 8.49
CA ALA A 132 -4.63 7.72 7.73
C ALA A 132 -5.13 9.13 7.33
N PRO A 133 -5.13 10.15 8.23
CA PRO A 133 -5.61 11.49 7.90
C PRO A 133 -4.85 12.18 6.77
N VAL A 134 -3.58 11.81 6.53
CA VAL A 134 -2.70 12.43 5.52
C VAL A 134 -3.25 12.25 4.10
N PHE A 135 -3.85 11.10 3.81
CA PHE A 135 -4.38 10.79 2.47
C PHE A 135 -5.90 10.59 2.45
N ALA A 136 -6.51 10.13 3.55
CA ALA A 136 -7.90 9.66 3.54
C ALA A 136 -8.91 10.77 3.25
N ARG A 137 -8.64 12.03 3.63
CA ARG A 137 -9.53 13.15 3.34
C ARG A 137 -9.65 13.45 1.85
N LYS A 138 -8.54 13.30 1.12
CA LYS A 138 -8.45 13.63 -0.31
C LYS A 138 -8.89 12.46 -1.17
N TYR A 139 -8.43 11.27 -0.84
CA TYR A 139 -8.59 10.10 -1.70
C TYR A 139 -9.66 9.13 -1.21
N GLY A 140 -10.04 9.17 0.06
CA GLY A 140 -10.91 8.21 0.73
C GLY A 140 -10.13 7.00 1.30
N TYR A 141 -10.62 6.42 2.39
CA TYR A 141 -9.97 5.30 3.08
C TYR A 141 -10.22 3.94 2.41
N TRP A 142 -9.58 2.87 2.89
CA TRP A 142 -9.91 1.50 2.48
C TRP A 142 -11.30 1.09 2.97
N HIS A 143 -11.89 0.10 2.30
CA HIS A 143 -13.16 -0.47 2.74
C HIS A 143 -12.99 -1.18 4.10
N SER A 144 -14.02 -1.12 4.94
CA SER A 144 -14.08 -1.72 6.27
C SER A 144 -13.92 -3.25 6.30
N ASN A 145 -13.92 -3.95 5.16
CA ASN A 145 -13.78 -5.41 5.09
C ASN A 145 -12.53 -5.92 4.35
N SER A 146 -11.66 -5.03 3.83
CA SER A 146 -10.39 -5.42 3.19
C SER A 146 -9.47 -6.19 4.15
N ARG A 147 -8.94 -7.34 3.74
CA ARG A 147 -8.01 -8.13 4.58
C ARG A 147 -6.58 -8.17 4.05
N GLU A 148 -6.41 -7.94 2.75
CA GLU A 148 -5.11 -7.86 2.09
C GLU A 148 -4.98 -6.47 1.46
N PHE A 149 -3.77 -5.91 1.54
CA PHE A 149 -3.51 -4.54 1.08
C PHE A 149 -2.36 -4.46 0.07
N PHE A 150 -1.68 -5.57 -0.18
CA PHE A 150 -0.56 -5.69 -1.11
C PHE A 150 -0.72 -6.98 -1.93
N PRO A 151 -0.02 -7.11 -3.08
CA PRO A 151 0.07 -8.39 -3.80
C PRO A 151 0.65 -9.50 -2.92
N GLU A 152 1.68 -9.15 -2.14
CA GLU A 152 2.34 -10.05 -1.21
C GLU A 152 2.81 -9.28 0.04
N PHE A 153 2.76 -9.94 1.21
CA PHE A 153 3.25 -9.39 2.46
C PHE A 153 4.51 -10.15 2.88
N TYR A 154 5.66 -9.49 2.80
CA TYR A 154 6.97 -10.15 2.85
C TYR A 154 7.56 -10.28 4.25
N ILE A 155 6.90 -9.73 5.27
CA ILE A 155 7.40 -9.82 6.65
C ILE A 155 6.73 -11.02 7.34
N PRO A 156 7.51 -12.02 7.81
CA PRO A 156 6.96 -13.15 8.55
C PRO A 156 6.16 -12.67 9.75
N MET A 157 4.94 -13.20 9.90
CA MET A 157 4.04 -12.74 10.96
C MET A 157 4.57 -13.11 12.35
N GLU A 158 5.40 -14.14 12.43
CA GLU A 158 6.08 -14.66 13.61
C GLU A 158 6.93 -13.59 14.29
N LEU A 159 7.59 -12.74 13.51
CA LEU A 159 8.42 -11.63 14.03
C LEU A 159 7.61 -10.66 14.91
N PHE A 160 6.30 -10.55 14.66
CA PHE A 160 5.41 -9.70 15.44
C PHE A 160 4.74 -10.42 16.61
N TRP A 161 4.73 -11.76 16.60
CA TRP A 161 4.12 -12.57 17.65
C TRP A 161 5.07 -12.81 18.82
N GLU A 162 6.36 -13.00 18.49
CA GLU A 162 7.41 -13.20 19.48
C GLU A 162 7.82 -11.88 20.13
N ASP A 163 7.94 -10.81 19.34
CA ASP A 163 8.25 -9.46 19.84
C ASP A 163 6.98 -8.62 20.03
N LYS A 164 6.40 -8.73 21.23
CA LYS A 164 5.20 -7.98 21.66
C LYS A 164 5.49 -6.52 22.04
N LYS A 165 6.68 -6.00 21.72
CA LYS A 165 7.16 -4.66 22.13
C LYS A 165 7.83 -3.89 21.00
N LEU A 166 7.46 -4.14 19.75
CA LEU A 166 7.98 -3.38 18.63
C LEU A 166 7.61 -1.90 18.77
N SER A 167 8.63 -1.05 18.78
CA SER A 167 8.46 0.40 18.81
C SER A 167 7.81 0.93 17.52
N VAL A 168 7.22 2.13 17.58
CA VAL A 168 6.71 2.84 16.40
C VAL A 168 7.78 2.96 15.32
N SER A 169 9.02 3.33 15.68
CA SER A 169 10.13 3.43 14.73
C SER A 169 10.45 2.09 14.06
N ALA A 170 10.44 0.98 14.81
CA ALA A 170 10.68 -0.35 14.24
C ALA A 170 9.59 -0.73 13.23
N LEU A 171 8.32 -0.45 13.54
CA LEU A 171 7.20 -0.69 12.63
C LEU A 171 7.31 0.14 11.35
N VAL A 172 7.73 1.41 11.41
CA VAL A 172 7.96 2.24 10.22
C VAL A 172 9.08 1.67 9.35
N LYS A 173 10.16 1.18 9.95
CA LYS A 173 11.28 0.55 9.22
C LYS A 173 10.84 -0.72 8.50
N LEU A 174 10.03 -1.55 9.15
CA LEU A 174 9.47 -2.75 8.55
C LEU A 174 8.48 -2.41 7.43
N ALA A 175 7.66 -1.37 7.60
CA ALA A 175 6.78 -0.87 6.55
C ALA A 175 7.57 -0.42 5.31
N ALA A 176 8.67 0.33 5.51
CA ALA A 176 9.55 0.75 4.43
C ALA A 176 10.21 -0.45 3.73
N LEU A 177 10.70 -1.43 4.49
CA LEU A 177 11.26 -2.67 3.93
C LEU A 177 10.21 -3.42 3.09
N ASN A 178 9.01 -3.63 3.62
CA ASN A 178 7.94 -4.31 2.88
C ASN A 178 7.58 -3.54 1.60
N ALA A 179 7.45 -2.21 1.68
CA ALA A 179 7.21 -1.37 0.50
C ALA A 179 8.32 -1.53 -0.55
N ALA A 180 9.59 -1.56 -0.12
CA ALA A 180 10.72 -1.68 -1.03
C ALA A 180 10.70 -3.02 -1.78
N VAL A 181 10.36 -4.12 -1.09
CA VAL A 181 10.24 -5.44 -1.72
C VAL A 181 9.04 -5.50 -2.66
N VAL A 182 7.87 -5.03 -2.23
CA VAL A 182 6.66 -5.02 -3.08
C VAL A 182 6.89 -4.20 -4.35
N ILE A 183 7.41 -2.97 -4.24
CA ILE A 183 7.70 -2.13 -5.41
C ILE A 183 8.89 -2.68 -6.20
N GLY A 184 9.78 -3.44 -5.57
CA GLY A 184 10.84 -4.19 -6.25
C GLY A 184 10.29 -5.18 -7.26
N ASN A 185 9.23 -5.91 -6.89
CA ASN A 185 8.66 -7.03 -7.65
C ASN A 185 7.41 -6.69 -8.47
N TYR A 186 6.65 -5.67 -8.05
CA TYR A 186 5.36 -5.32 -8.64
C TYR A 186 5.30 -3.85 -9.05
N THR A 187 4.57 -3.59 -10.13
CA THR A 187 4.21 -2.25 -10.61
C THR A 187 2.71 -2.05 -10.44
N PRO A 188 2.23 -1.06 -9.67
CA PRO A 188 0.84 -0.65 -9.73
C PRO A 188 0.57 0.06 -11.07
N VAL A 189 -0.55 -0.28 -11.70
CA VAL A 189 -0.94 0.21 -13.02
C VAL A 189 -2.30 0.89 -12.95
N GLU A 190 -2.43 2.01 -13.65
CA GLU A 190 -3.68 2.73 -13.87
C GLU A 190 -4.05 2.69 -15.37
N TYR A 191 -5.20 2.10 -15.68
CA TYR A 191 -5.80 2.03 -17.00
C TYR A 191 -6.77 3.20 -17.22
N LYS A 192 -6.40 4.11 -18.11
CA LYS A 192 -7.17 5.33 -18.40
C LYS A 192 -7.98 5.19 -19.67
N LYS A 193 -9.20 5.71 -19.62
CA LYS A 193 -9.98 5.94 -20.84
C LYS A 193 -9.44 7.15 -21.58
N ILE A 194 -9.26 7.00 -22.90
CA ILE A 194 -9.13 8.12 -23.85
C ILE A 194 -10.43 8.40 -24.58
#